data_AF-A0A2N1VJI8-F1
#
_entry.id   AF-A0A2N1VJI8-F1
#
_cell.length_a   1.000
_cell.length_b   1.000
_cell.length_c   1.000
_cell.angle_alpha   90.00
_cell.angle_beta   90.00
_cell.angle_gamma   90.00
#
_symmetry.space_group_name_H-M   'P 1'
#
loop_
_entity.id
_entity.type
_entity.pdbx_description
1 polymer ?
#
loop_
_entity_poly.entity_id
_entity_poly.type
_entity_poly.pdbx_seq_one_letter_code
_entity_poly.pdbx_strand_id
1 'polypeptide(L)'
;MNVQFGIGSIDEMSELNSSVFKHQNNLVGVSFYSQELGSQTAIGDGIRTSAWSFGLQRNSGYGIGKSTQKLFFNSISGMTWTSLDFEDKTSDTLQQTNLDVFGSQLRFGNMFEASMTFYPIENVGLNVGYERAMVYSRHMFWYWAASGIIQGAAQSLTGWFSKSVVKKSPVAGAIMHFVLENAVNYGFFELRKKNMNWPIATVPPFIYDSFKVGLTFKF
;
A
#
# COMPACT_ATOMS: atom_id res chain seq x y z
N MET A 1 0.78 15.14 -8.43
CA MET A 1 0.75 14.02 -9.40
C MET A 1 1.54 12.84 -8.82
N ASN A 2 1.03 11.62 -8.94
CA ASN A 2 1.73 10.39 -8.56
C ASN A 2 2.02 9.59 -9.84
N VAL A 3 3.28 9.19 -10.04
CA VAL A 3 3.71 8.34 -11.14
C VAL A 3 4.44 7.15 -10.55
N GLN A 4 3.99 5.93 -10.88
CA GLN A 4 4.60 4.70 -10.41
C GLN A 4 4.96 3.81 -11.59
N PHE A 5 6.17 3.27 -11.54
CA PHE A 5 6.65 2.23 -12.43
C PHE A 5 6.96 1.00 -11.58
N GLY A 6 6.41 -0.15 -11.97
CA GLY A 6 6.62 -1.40 -11.26
C GLY A 6 6.82 -2.53 -12.24
N ILE A 7 7.73 -3.44 -11.90
CA ILE A 7 7.87 -4.73 -12.55
C ILE A 7 7.58 -5.81 -11.51
N GLY A 8 6.93 -6.89 -11.94
CA GLY A 8 6.62 -8.00 -11.06
C GLY A 8 6.46 -9.30 -11.81
N SER A 9 6.75 -10.40 -11.12
CA SER A 9 6.47 -11.74 -11.60
C SER A 9 5.15 -12.23 -11.02
N ILE A 10 4.41 -12.99 -11.84
CA ILE A 10 3.29 -13.78 -11.33
C ILE A 10 3.89 -15.06 -10.76
N ASP A 11 3.87 -15.17 -9.44
CA ASP A 11 4.47 -16.33 -8.78
C ASP A 11 3.43 -17.45 -8.62
N GLU A 12 2.18 -17.09 -8.32
CA GLU A 12 1.07 -18.05 -8.24
C GLU A 12 -0.22 -17.46 -8.82
N MET A 13 -0.83 -18.19 -9.76
CA MET A 13 -2.22 -17.99 -10.16
C MET A 13 -2.94 -19.34 -10.13
N SER A 14 -4.05 -19.44 -9.41
CA SER A 14 -4.85 -20.67 -9.33
C SER A 14 -6.31 -20.39 -9.63
N GLU A 15 -6.90 -21.18 -10.52
CA GLU A 15 -8.33 -21.16 -10.79
C GLU A 15 -9.07 -21.86 -9.66
N LEU A 16 -10.00 -21.17 -9.01
CA LEU A 16 -10.86 -21.76 -7.98
C LEU A 16 -12.15 -22.31 -8.59
N ASN A 17 -12.62 -21.68 -9.65
CA ASN A 17 -13.68 -22.15 -10.54
C ASN A 17 -13.56 -21.43 -11.90
N SER A 18 -14.50 -21.66 -12.82
CA SER A 18 -14.52 -21.09 -14.17
C SER A 18 -14.57 -19.55 -14.25
N SER A 19 -14.72 -18.86 -13.11
CA SER A 19 -14.93 -17.41 -13.04
C SER A 19 -14.13 -16.68 -11.96
N VAL A 20 -13.40 -17.40 -11.09
CA VAL A 20 -12.69 -16.83 -9.93
C VAL A 20 -11.27 -17.38 -9.87
N PHE A 21 -10.32 -16.45 -9.72
CA PHE A 21 -8.88 -16.70 -9.75
C PHE A 21 -8.28 -16.20 -8.44
N LYS A 22 -7.37 -16.94 -7.83
CA LYS A 22 -6.50 -16.42 -6.77
C LYS A 22 -5.16 -16.04 -7.39
N HIS A 23 -4.57 -14.91 -6.98
CA HIS A 23 -3.23 -14.52 -7.39
C HIS A 23 -2.35 -14.10 -6.22
N GLN A 24 -1.04 -14.28 -6.40
CA GLN A 24 0.00 -13.73 -5.54
C GLN A 24 1.25 -13.44 -6.38
N ASN A 25 1.73 -12.20 -6.27
CA ASN A 25 2.83 -11.68 -7.07
C ASN A 25 3.80 -10.91 -6.17
N ASN A 26 5.09 -11.02 -6.43
CA ASN A 26 6.09 -10.12 -5.88
C ASN A 26 6.40 -9.02 -6.90
N LEU A 27 6.46 -7.78 -6.41
CA LEU A 27 6.66 -6.58 -7.21
C LEU A 27 7.88 -5.83 -6.69
N VAL A 28 8.66 -5.28 -7.62
CA VAL A 28 9.66 -4.24 -7.34
C VAL A 28 9.16 -2.98 -8.01
N GLY A 29 9.05 -1.90 -7.24
CA GLY A 29 8.49 -0.64 -7.71
C GLY A 29 9.40 0.54 -7.44
N VAL A 30 9.32 1.54 -8.33
CA VAL A 30 9.80 2.90 -8.12
C VAL A 30 8.61 3.83 -8.33
N SER A 31 8.43 4.78 -7.43
CA SER A 31 7.38 5.79 -7.52
C SER A 31 7.93 7.17 -7.24
N PHE A 32 7.36 8.13 -7.95
CA PHE A 32 7.52 9.55 -7.71
C PHE A 32 6.18 10.16 -7.35
N TYR A 33 6.20 11.01 -6.33
CA TYR A 33 5.04 11.70 -5.83
C TYR A 33 5.34 13.18 -5.66
N SER A 34 4.39 14.02 -6.04
CA SER A 34 4.44 15.46 -5.77
C SER A 34 3.04 15.98 -5.42
N GLN A 35 2.91 16.67 -4.29
CA GLN A 35 1.69 17.36 -3.86
C GLN A 35 1.75 18.86 -4.17
N GLU A 36 1.67 19.23 -5.45
CA GLU A 36 1.46 20.63 -5.84
C GLU A 36 -0.03 21.03 -5.83
N LEU A 37 -0.97 20.09 -5.64
CA LEU A 37 -2.41 20.35 -5.69
C LEU A 37 -3.06 19.97 -4.36
N GLY A 38 -3.56 21.00 -3.66
CA GLY A 38 -3.88 20.96 -2.25
C GLY A 38 -5.02 20.03 -1.83
N SER A 39 -4.83 19.40 -0.66
CA SER A 39 -5.85 19.19 0.37
C SER A 39 -5.30 18.35 1.52
N GLN A 40 -4.98 19.03 2.63
CA GLN A 40 -5.14 18.64 4.05
C GLN A 40 -4.99 17.17 4.46
N THR A 41 -3.91 16.81 5.16
CA THR A 41 -3.87 16.76 6.64
C THR A 41 -2.51 16.27 7.18
N ALA A 42 -1.92 17.09 8.08
CA ALA A 42 -0.76 16.87 8.96
C ALA A 42 0.60 16.61 8.25
N ILE A 43 1.45 17.62 8.00
CA ILE A 43 2.01 18.62 8.91
C ILE A 43 2.05 19.98 8.19
N GLY A 44 1.29 20.96 8.68
CA GLY A 44 1.31 22.36 8.23
C GLY A 44 0.52 22.67 6.96
N ASP A 45 -0.31 23.71 7.02
CA ASP A 45 -1.03 24.23 5.86
C ASP A 45 -0.02 24.60 4.76
N GLY A 46 -0.22 24.02 3.56
CA GLY A 46 0.45 24.47 2.35
C GLY A 46 1.88 24.00 2.11
N ILE A 47 2.42 23.05 2.89
CA ILE A 47 3.78 22.54 2.63
C ILE A 47 3.78 21.61 1.42
N ARG A 48 4.39 22.08 0.32
CA ARG A 48 4.64 21.26 -0.86
C ARG A 48 5.69 20.20 -0.54
N THR A 49 5.32 18.97 -0.85
CA THR A 49 6.15 17.79 -0.59
C THR A 49 6.28 17.01 -1.87
N SER A 50 7.52 16.62 -2.19
CA SER A 50 7.80 15.60 -3.19
C SER A 50 8.49 14.39 -2.56
N ALA A 51 8.32 13.23 -3.18
CA ALA A 51 8.90 12.00 -2.69
C ALA A 51 9.34 11.10 -3.84
N TRP A 52 10.55 10.57 -3.75
CA TRP A 52 10.97 9.40 -4.50
C TRP A 52 10.97 8.20 -3.59
N SER A 53 10.35 7.10 -4.00
CA SER A 53 10.42 5.85 -3.27
C SER A 53 10.68 4.67 -4.18
N PHE A 54 11.38 3.69 -3.65
CA PHE A 54 11.45 2.36 -4.22
C PHE A 54 11.10 1.33 -3.17
N GLY A 55 10.67 0.14 -3.59
CA GLY A 55 10.22 -0.85 -2.62
C GLY A 55 10.05 -2.25 -3.16
N LEU A 56 10.01 -3.17 -2.21
CA LEU A 56 9.62 -4.56 -2.40
C LEU A 56 8.20 -4.71 -1.90
N GLN A 57 7.32 -5.19 -2.77
CA GLN A 57 5.90 -5.28 -2.50
C GLN A 57 5.40 -6.67 -2.84
N ARG A 58 4.36 -7.09 -2.14
CA ARG A 58 3.60 -8.29 -2.43
C ARG A 58 2.18 -7.87 -2.75
N ASN A 59 1.69 -8.30 -3.91
CA ASN A 59 0.30 -8.16 -4.30
C ASN A 59 -0.40 -9.51 -4.14
N SER A 60 -1.45 -9.56 -3.33
CA SER A 60 -2.32 -10.72 -3.19
C SER A 60 -3.77 -10.34 -3.37
N GLY A 61 -4.57 -11.29 -3.85
CA GLY A 61 -6.01 -11.09 -3.94
C GLY A 61 -6.70 -12.11 -4.82
N TYR A 62 -7.88 -11.71 -5.29
CA TYR A 62 -8.74 -12.52 -6.14
C TYR A 62 -9.14 -11.74 -7.39
N GLY A 63 -9.19 -12.45 -8.51
CA GLY A 63 -9.80 -11.98 -9.75
C GLY A 63 -11.16 -12.64 -9.98
N ILE A 64 -12.06 -11.92 -10.64
CA ILE A 64 -13.31 -12.44 -11.19
C ILE A 64 -13.37 -12.15 -12.69
N GLY A 65 -13.92 -13.05 -13.49
CA GLY A 65 -14.10 -12.79 -14.92
C GLY A 65 -14.05 -14.03 -15.80
N LYS A 66 -14.09 -13.81 -17.11
CA LYS A 66 -13.98 -14.85 -18.15
C LYS A 66 -12.79 -14.53 -19.06
N SER A 67 -12.38 -15.49 -19.89
CA SER A 67 -11.16 -15.47 -20.72
C SER A 67 -10.64 -14.07 -21.12
N THR A 68 -11.47 -13.22 -21.73
CA THR A 68 -11.07 -11.90 -22.26
C THR A 68 -11.27 -10.71 -21.32
N GLN A 69 -12.13 -10.83 -20.29
CA GLN A 69 -12.50 -9.74 -19.40
C GLN A 69 -12.36 -10.17 -17.94
N LYS A 70 -11.47 -9.50 -17.21
CA LYS A 70 -11.10 -9.86 -15.83
C LYS A 70 -11.05 -8.62 -14.96
N LEU A 71 -11.58 -8.72 -13.74
CA LEU A 71 -11.47 -7.72 -12.70
C LEU A 71 -10.66 -8.32 -11.55
N PHE A 72 -9.56 -7.70 -11.18
CA PHE A 72 -8.72 -8.10 -10.05
C PHE A 72 -8.93 -7.17 -8.87
N PHE A 73 -9.13 -7.75 -7.69
CA PHE A 73 -9.12 -7.06 -6.40
C PHE A 73 -7.76 -7.28 -5.76
N ASN A 74 -6.94 -6.24 -5.70
CA ASN A 74 -5.55 -6.29 -5.27
C ASN A 74 -5.41 -5.71 -3.86
N SER A 75 -4.73 -6.44 -3.00
CA SER A 75 -4.18 -5.97 -1.72
C SER A 75 -2.67 -6.02 -1.85
N ILE A 76 -2.06 -4.84 -1.98
CA ILE A 76 -0.61 -4.71 -2.11
C ILE A 76 -0.08 -4.25 -0.76
N SER A 77 0.97 -4.88 -0.25
CA SER A 77 1.69 -4.40 0.94
C SER A 77 3.18 -4.55 0.75
N GLY A 78 3.97 -3.70 1.39
CA GLY A 78 5.40 -3.73 1.13
C GLY A 78 6.25 -2.90 2.08
N MET A 79 7.55 -3.00 1.81
CA MET A 79 8.59 -2.17 2.40
C MET A 79 9.04 -1.17 1.36
N THR A 80 9.25 0.07 1.80
CA THR A 80 9.70 1.15 0.93
C THR A 80 10.88 1.89 1.54
N TRP A 81 11.70 2.44 0.67
CA TRP A 81 12.73 3.40 0.99
C TRP A 81 12.36 4.69 0.28
N THR A 82 12.06 5.73 1.05
CA THR A 82 11.51 7.00 0.56
C THR A 82 12.46 8.13 0.90
N SER A 83 12.81 8.95 -0.09
CA SER A 83 13.40 10.27 0.12
C SER A 83 12.30 11.31 0.01
N LEU A 84 12.12 12.11 1.05
CA LEU A 84 11.12 13.18 1.11
C LEU A 84 11.83 14.53 0.97
N ASP A 85 11.31 15.39 0.12
CA ASP A 85 11.76 16.77 -0.01
C ASP A 85 10.59 17.72 0.27
N PHE A 86 10.80 18.61 1.23
CA PHE A 86 9.84 19.66 1.61
C PHE A 86 10.33 20.98 1.02
N GLU A 87 9.56 21.53 0.08
CA GLU A 87 9.96 22.77 -0.62
C GLU A 87 9.79 24.01 0.27
N ASP A 88 8.79 23.97 1.14
CA ASP A 88 8.42 25.11 1.97
C ASP A 88 8.99 24.96 3.39
N LYS A 89 9.59 26.05 3.89
CA LYS A 89 9.99 26.17 5.30
C LYS A 89 8.86 26.80 6.09
N THR A 90 8.61 26.28 7.28
CA THR A 90 7.64 26.84 8.23
C THR A 90 8.35 27.76 9.22
N SER A 91 7.65 28.83 9.66
CA SER A 91 8.13 29.73 10.70
C SER A 91 8.02 29.14 12.11
N ASP A 92 7.25 28.06 12.29
CA ASP A 92 7.19 27.31 13.54
C ASP A 92 8.43 26.40 13.66
N THR A 93 9.29 26.70 14.64
CA THR A 93 10.56 25.98 14.84
C THR A 93 10.38 24.52 15.22
N LEU A 94 9.33 24.17 15.97
CA LEU A 94 9.05 22.79 16.35
C LEU A 94 8.54 22.01 15.14
N GLN A 95 7.71 22.64 14.32
CA GLN A 95 7.23 22.06 13.08
C GLN A 95 8.36 21.88 12.06
N GLN A 96 9.23 22.89 11.88
CA GLN A 96 10.38 22.79 10.97
C GLN A 96 11.32 21.67 11.40
N THR A 97 11.61 21.56 12.71
CA THR A 97 12.45 20.48 13.25
C THR A 97 11.87 19.10 12.93
N ASN A 98 10.55 18.94 12.99
CA ASN A 98 9.90 17.68 12.63
C ASN A 98 10.01 17.38 11.12
N LEU A 99 9.92 18.37 10.25
CA LEU A 99 10.11 18.20 8.80
C LEU A 99 11.57 17.86 8.46
N ASP A 100 12.52 18.53 9.12
CA ASP A 100 13.96 18.30 8.97
C ASP A 100 14.36 16.88 9.37
N VAL A 101 13.64 16.26 10.31
CA VAL A 101 13.83 14.83 10.61
C VAL A 101 13.55 13.99 9.37
N PHE A 102 12.59 14.32 8.51
CA PHE A 102 12.25 13.50 7.35
C PHE A 102 12.94 13.91 6.05
N GLY A 103 13.38 15.17 5.94
CA GLY A 103 13.89 15.77 4.70
C GLY A 103 15.20 15.18 4.16
N SER A 104 15.27 15.04 2.84
CA SER A 104 16.44 14.77 1.98
C SER A 104 17.32 13.59 2.39
N GLN A 105 16.75 12.63 3.13
CA GLN A 105 17.37 11.38 3.54
C GLN A 105 16.52 10.21 3.06
N LEU A 106 17.18 9.12 2.66
CA LEU A 106 16.49 7.88 2.35
C LEU A 106 16.01 7.20 3.63
N ARG A 107 14.70 7.02 3.77
CA ARG A 107 14.07 6.51 4.99
C ARG A 107 13.26 5.25 4.72
N PHE A 108 13.47 4.25 5.57
CA PHE A 108 12.68 3.03 5.55
C PHE A 108 11.23 3.31 5.96
N GLY A 109 10.32 2.54 5.38
CA GLY A 109 8.90 2.64 5.62
C GLY A 109 8.13 1.40 5.21
N ASN A 110 6.82 1.46 5.43
CA ASN A 110 5.87 0.47 4.97
C ASN A 110 4.78 1.15 4.14
N MET A 111 4.17 0.39 3.24
CA MET A 111 3.00 0.84 2.49
C MET A 111 1.96 -0.26 2.39
N PHE A 112 0.71 0.14 2.17
CA PHE A 112 -0.31 -0.73 1.61
C PHE A 112 -1.09 0.00 0.53
N GLU A 113 -1.60 -0.75 -0.44
CA GLU A 113 -2.48 -0.25 -1.48
C GLU A 113 -3.67 -1.21 -1.65
N ALA A 114 -4.87 -0.64 -1.63
CA ALA A 114 -6.10 -1.30 -2.03
C ALA A 114 -6.42 -0.86 -3.47
N SER A 115 -6.34 -1.77 -4.44
CA SER A 115 -6.61 -1.40 -5.83
C SER A 115 -7.45 -2.42 -6.59
N MET A 116 -8.11 -1.93 -7.63
CA MET A 116 -8.90 -2.73 -8.55
C MET A 116 -8.32 -2.55 -9.95
N THR A 117 -8.07 -3.66 -10.64
CA THR A 117 -7.59 -3.64 -12.03
C THR A 117 -8.60 -4.33 -12.94
N PHE A 118 -9.22 -3.55 -13.82
CA PHE A 118 -10.14 -4.05 -14.82
C PHE A 118 -9.43 -4.21 -16.17
N TYR A 119 -9.43 -5.43 -16.71
CA TYR A 119 -8.93 -5.77 -18.04
C TYR A 119 -10.12 -5.87 -19.00
N PRO A 120 -10.48 -4.80 -19.75
CA PRO A 120 -11.48 -4.88 -20.82
C PRO A 120 -11.04 -5.77 -21.98
N ILE A 121 -9.72 -5.89 -22.16
CA ILE A 121 -9.03 -6.80 -23.09
C ILE A 121 -7.85 -7.44 -22.36
N GLU A 122 -7.36 -8.57 -22.85
CA GLU A 122 -6.38 -9.43 -22.13
C GLU A 122 -5.11 -8.70 -21.71
N ASN A 123 -4.60 -7.79 -22.54
CA ASN A 123 -3.27 -7.19 -22.37
C ASN A 123 -3.28 -5.76 -21.83
N VAL A 124 -4.45 -5.12 -21.68
CA VAL A 124 -4.57 -3.73 -21.21
C VAL A 124 -5.53 -3.68 -20.03
N GLY A 125 -5.03 -3.26 -18.88
CA GLY A 125 -5.76 -3.09 -17.65
C GLY A 125 -5.87 -1.61 -17.26
N LEU A 126 -7.04 -1.21 -16.78
CA LEU A 126 -7.30 0.05 -16.10
C LEU A 126 -7.20 -0.20 -14.60
N ASN A 127 -6.32 0.51 -13.91
CA ASN A 127 -6.12 0.39 -12.47
C ASN A 127 -6.65 1.64 -11.76
N VAL A 128 -7.36 1.42 -10.66
CA VAL A 128 -7.72 2.46 -9.69
C VAL A 128 -7.35 1.97 -8.30
N GLY A 129 -6.75 2.82 -7.48
CA GLY A 129 -6.24 2.40 -6.18
C GLY A 129 -6.17 3.51 -5.15
N TYR A 130 -6.14 3.11 -3.89
CA TYR A 130 -5.82 3.95 -2.75
C TYR A 130 -4.58 3.37 -2.08
N GLU A 131 -3.54 4.19 -1.98
CA GLU A 131 -2.30 3.86 -1.29
C GLU A 131 -2.17 4.70 -0.02
N ARG A 132 -1.69 4.06 1.04
CA ARG A 132 -1.14 4.74 2.20
C ARG A 132 0.29 4.28 2.43
N ALA A 133 1.18 5.24 2.56
CA ALA A 133 2.58 5.00 2.86
C ALA A 133 2.97 5.64 4.19
N MET A 134 3.92 5.01 4.87
CA MET A 134 4.41 5.39 6.19
C MET A 134 5.92 5.40 6.18
N VAL A 135 6.53 6.56 6.41
CA VAL A 135 7.97 6.77 6.44
C VAL A 135 8.42 6.88 7.89
N TYR A 136 9.36 6.04 8.31
CA TYR A 136 9.86 6.03 9.69
C TYR A 136 10.95 7.07 9.87
N SER A 137 10.88 7.78 11.00
CA SER A 137 11.94 8.72 11.41
C SER A 137 13.26 8.01 11.66
N ARG A 138 13.24 6.75 12.11
CA ARG A 138 14.39 5.84 12.21
C ARG A 138 13.91 4.39 12.11
N HIS A 139 14.68 3.53 11.46
CA HIS A 139 14.36 2.10 11.40
C HIS A 139 14.75 1.42 12.72
N MET A 140 13.76 1.04 13.52
CA MET A 140 13.93 0.25 14.74
C MET A 140 13.61 -1.21 14.45
N PHE A 141 14.57 -1.92 13.84
CA PHE A 141 14.38 -3.26 13.28
C PHE A 141 13.60 -4.21 14.20
N TRP A 142 13.99 -4.33 15.47
CA TRP A 142 13.34 -5.26 16.40
C TRP A 142 11.90 -4.88 16.75
N TYR A 143 11.61 -3.58 16.89
CA TYR A 143 10.25 -3.11 17.19
C TYR A 143 9.37 -3.25 15.96
N TRP A 144 9.93 -2.93 14.79
CA TRP A 144 9.28 -3.13 13.51
C TRP A 144 8.94 -4.60 13.27
N ALA A 145 9.89 -5.51 13.50
CA ALA A 145 9.69 -6.94 13.33
C ALA A 145 8.61 -7.48 14.28
N ALA A 146 8.61 -7.07 15.55
CA ALA A 146 7.59 -7.45 16.52
C ALA A 146 6.19 -6.97 16.10
N SER A 147 6.06 -5.70 15.70
CA SER A 147 4.82 -5.12 15.14
C SER A 147 4.40 -5.86 13.85
N GLY A 148 5.36 -6.24 13.01
CA GLY A 148 5.14 -6.99 11.77
C GLY A 148 4.60 -8.39 12.01
N ILE A 149 5.08 -9.10 13.04
CA ILE A 149 4.56 -10.43 13.42
C ILE A 149 3.08 -10.34 13.81
N ILE A 150 2.69 -9.31 14.59
CA ILE A 150 1.31 -9.10 15.01
C ILE A 150 0.41 -8.82 13.80
N GLN A 151 0.85 -7.95 12.88
CA GLN A 151 0.13 -7.70 11.63
C GLN A 151 0.03 -8.96 10.76
N GLY A 152 1.13 -9.71 10.61
CA GLY A 152 1.16 -10.95 9.84
C GLY A 152 0.22 -12.01 10.39
N ALA A 153 0.09 -12.13 11.72
CA ALA A 153 -0.87 -13.01 12.36
C ALA A 153 -2.33 -12.60 12.05
N ALA A 154 -2.66 -11.31 12.15
CA ALA A 154 -3.99 -10.79 11.83
C ALA A 154 -4.34 -10.98 10.35
N GLN A 155 -3.39 -10.71 9.44
CA GLN A 155 -3.55 -10.96 8.01
C GLN A 155 -3.73 -12.45 7.71
N SER A 156 -2.98 -13.33 8.37
CA SER A 156 -3.09 -14.79 8.20
C SER A 156 -4.45 -15.31 8.65
N LEU A 157 -4.96 -14.83 9.79
CA LEU A 157 -6.29 -15.17 10.28
C LEU A 157 -7.38 -14.72 9.29
N THR A 158 -7.24 -13.50 8.76
CA THR A 158 -8.14 -12.93 7.75
C THR A 158 -8.12 -13.76 6.46
N GLY A 159 -6.94 -14.16 6.01
CA GLY A 159 -6.75 -15.03 4.85
C GLY A 159 -7.40 -16.40 5.03
N TRP A 160 -7.28 -17.01 6.22
CA TRP A 160 -7.90 -18.30 6.53
C TRP A 160 -9.44 -18.21 6.55
N PHE A 161 -9.98 -17.18 7.22
CA PHE A 161 -11.42 -16.94 7.28
C PHE A 161 -12.00 -16.70 5.88
N SER A 162 -11.40 -15.79 5.12
CA SER A 162 -11.85 -15.44 3.78
C SER A 162 -11.79 -16.62 2.80
N LYS A 163 -10.73 -17.45 2.86
CA LYS A 163 -10.63 -18.68 2.05
C LYS A 163 -11.81 -19.63 2.29
N SER A 164 -12.31 -19.72 3.53
CA SER A 164 -13.48 -20.55 3.85
C SER A 164 -14.77 -20.01 3.23
N VAL A 165 -14.91 -18.68 3.14
CA VAL A 165 -16.06 -18.04 2.48
C VAL A 165 -15.98 -18.16 0.97
N VAL A 166 -14.81 -17.93 0.36
CA VAL A 166 -14.59 -18.07 -1.08
C VAL A 166 -14.97 -19.47 -1.57
N LYS A 167 -14.68 -20.52 -0.80
CA LYS A 167 -15.09 -21.89 -1.14
C LYS A 167 -16.61 -22.08 -1.24
N LYS A 168 -17.40 -21.34 -0.44
CA LYS A 168 -18.86 -21.44 -0.39
C LYS A 168 -19.55 -20.47 -1.34
N SER A 169 -19.03 -19.25 -1.44
CA SER A 169 -19.50 -18.19 -2.33
C SER A 169 -18.30 -17.50 -2.98
N PRO A 170 -17.87 -17.94 -4.17
CA PRO A 170 -16.61 -17.50 -4.78
C PRO A 170 -16.53 -16.00 -5.02
N VAL A 171 -17.55 -15.41 -5.65
CA VAL A 171 -17.55 -13.97 -5.98
C VAL A 171 -17.68 -13.11 -4.72
N ALA A 172 -18.65 -13.41 -3.85
CA ALA A 172 -18.82 -12.65 -2.60
C ALA A 172 -17.61 -12.80 -1.67
N GLY A 173 -17.01 -14.00 -1.62
CA GLY A 173 -15.80 -14.27 -0.87
C GLY A 173 -14.60 -13.49 -1.39
N ALA A 174 -14.45 -13.33 -2.71
CA ALA A 174 -13.39 -12.53 -3.31
C ALA A 174 -13.49 -11.05 -2.90
N ILE A 175 -14.70 -10.47 -2.99
CA ILE A 175 -14.96 -9.09 -2.58
C ILE A 175 -14.73 -8.93 -1.06
N MET A 176 -15.24 -9.85 -0.26
CA MET A 176 -15.09 -9.80 1.19
C MET A 176 -13.63 -9.92 1.62
N HIS A 177 -12.86 -10.81 0.99
CA HIS A 177 -11.43 -10.91 1.22
C HIS A 177 -10.72 -9.58 0.98
N PHE A 178 -10.99 -8.94 -0.17
CA PHE A 178 -10.43 -7.64 -0.49
C PHE A 178 -10.77 -6.59 0.56
N VAL A 179 -12.03 -6.52 1.00
CA VAL A 179 -12.44 -5.57 2.05
C VAL A 179 -11.73 -5.85 3.37
N LEU A 180 -11.71 -7.11 3.83
CA LEU A 180 -11.13 -7.44 5.14
C LEU A 180 -9.61 -7.27 5.16
N GLU A 181 -8.89 -7.72 4.14
CA GLU A 181 -7.43 -7.61 4.11
C GLU A 181 -6.98 -6.15 4.12
N ASN A 182 -7.65 -5.30 3.33
CA ASN A 182 -7.38 -3.87 3.32
C ASN A 182 -7.84 -3.16 4.59
N ALA A 183 -8.95 -3.58 5.20
CA ALA A 183 -9.38 -3.03 6.50
C ALA A 183 -8.38 -3.35 7.62
N VAL A 184 -7.82 -4.56 7.64
CA VAL A 184 -6.74 -4.93 8.56
C VAL A 184 -5.53 -4.03 8.33
N ASN A 185 -5.07 -3.89 7.08
CA ASN A 185 -3.94 -3.01 6.76
C ASN A 185 -4.19 -1.57 7.20
N TYR A 186 -5.33 -0.99 6.85
CA TYR A 186 -5.73 0.35 7.27
C TYR A 186 -5.73 0.50 8.79
N GLY A 187 -6.33 -0.47 9.50
CA GLY A 187 -6.37 -0.49 10.97
C GLY A 187 -4.98 -0.50 11.60
N PHE A 188 -4.04 -1.29 11.09
CA PHE A 188 -2.65 -1.28 11.57
C PHE A 188 -1.95 0.05 11.31
N PHE A 189 -2.22 0.71 10.18
CA PHE A 189 -1.67 2.03 9.90
C PHE A 189 -2.23 3.11 10.82
N GLU A 190 -3.53 3.05 11.14
CA GLU A 190 -4.14 3.94 12.14
C GLU A 190 -3.56 3.72 13.53
N LEU A 191 -3.36 2.48 13.96
CA LEU A 191 -2.72 2.16 15.24
C LEU A 191 -1.28 2.71 15.30
N ARG A 192 -0.57 2.69 14.17
CA ARG A 192 0.80 3.19 14.06
C ARG A 192 0.93 4.71 13.88
N LYS A 193 -0.18 5.42 13.68
CA LYS A 193 -0.19 6.88 13.49
C LYS A 193 0.44 7.64 14.66
N LYS A 194 0.20 7.18 15.89
CA LYS A 194 0.80 7.77 17.10
C LYS A 194 2.14 7.12 17.48
N ASN A 195 2.30 5.84 17.18
CA ASN A 195 3.51 5.08 17.51
C ASN A 195 3.90 4.22 16.30
N MET A 196 4.96 4.60 15.57
CA MET A 196 5.31 3.93 14.31
C MET A 196 5.53 2.41 14.44
N ASN A 197 5.87 1.88 15.63
CA ASN A 197 5.99 0.45 15.90
C ASN A 197 4.96 -0.08 16.91
N TRP A 198 3.72 0.43 16.87
CA TRP A 198 2.61 -0.09 17.70
C TRP A 198 2.60 -1.63 17.71
N PRO A 199 2.47 -2.27 18.89
CA PRO A 199 2.04 -1.71 20.18
C PRO A 199 3.15 -1.05 21.02
N ILE A 200 4.39 -0.99 20.53
CA ILE A 200 5.51 -0.41 21.26
C ILE A 200 5.46 1.12 21.13
N ALA A 201 5.59 1.83 22.25
CA ALA A 201 5.59 3.29 22.26
C ALA A 201 6.85 3.82 21.55
N THR A 202 6.66 4.58 20.48
CA THR A 202 7.73 5.16 19.66
C THR A 202 7.26 6.48 19.07
N VAL A 203 8.19 7.26 18.52
CA VAL A 203 7.80 8.49 17.81
C VAL A 203 6.85 8.21 16.63
N PRO A 204 5.97 9.16 16.27
CA PRO A 204 5.11 9.04 15.10
C PRO A 204 5.90 8.93 13.80
N PRO A 205 5.39 8.20 12.80
CA PRO A 205 5.93 8.23 11.45
C PRO A 205 5.31 9.38 10.63
N PHE A 206 5.92 9.69 9.48
CA PHE A 206 5.27 10.52 8.47
C PHE A 206 4.36 9.63 7.62
N ILE A 207 3.08 9.99 7.48
CA ILE A 207 2.09 9.22 6.73
C ILE A 207 1.52 10.11 5.64
N TYR A 208 1.38 9.56 4.44
CA TYR A 208 0.68 10.22 3.35
C TYR A 208 -0.24 9.23 2.63
N ASP A 209 -1.29 9.80 2.06
CA ASP A 209 -2.33 9.11 1.34
C ASP A 209 -2.28 9.51 -0.14
N SER A 210 -2.57 8.56 -1.03
CA SER A 210 -2.57 8.79 -2.48
C SER A 210 -3.68 8.02 -3.16
N PHE A 211 -4.38 8.70 -4.06
CA PHE A 211 -5.27 8.05 -5.02
C PHE A 211 -4.52 7.84 -6.33
N LYS A 212 -4.61 6.63 -6.86
CA LYS A 212 -3.92 6.19 -8.07
C LYS A 212 -4.91 5.84 -9.15
N VAL A 213 -4.61 6.30 -10.36
CA VAL A 213 -5.27 5.88 -11.60
C VAL A 213 -4.17 5.57 -12.59
N GLY A 214 -4.19 4.39 -13.18
CA GLY A 214 -3.10 3.91 -14.01
C GLY A 214 -3.51 2.93 -15.10
N LEU A 215 -2.57 2.65 -15.99
CA LEU A 215 -2.67 1.62 -17.02
C LEU A 215 -1.69 0.50 -16.71
N THR A 216 -2.11 -0.74 -16.92
CA THR A 216 -1.27 -1.93 -16.78
C THR A 216 -1.22 -2.67 -18.10
N PHE A 217 -0.02 -2.99 -18.57
CA PHE A 217 0.19 -3.77 -19.78
C PHE A 217 0.73 -5.15 -19.44
N LYS A 218 0.18 -6.20 -20.06
CA LYS A 218 0.71 -7.56 -20.00
C LYS A 218 1.34 -7.90 -21.34
N PHE A 219 2.55 -8.47 -21.29
CA PHE A 219 3.33 -8.90 -22.44
C PHE A 219 3.63 -10.39 -22.30
#